data_AF-A0A2V0QEX8-F1
#
_entry.id   AF-A0A2V0QEX8-F1
#
_cell.length_a   1.000
_cell.length_b   1.000
_cell.length_c   1.000
_cell.angle_alpha   90.00
_cell.angle_beta   90.00
_cell.angle_gamma   90.00
#
_symmetry.space_group_name_H-M   'P 1'
#
loop_
_entity.id
_entity.type
_entity.pdbx_description
1 polymer ?
#
loop_
_entity_poly.entity_id
_entity_poly.type
_entity_poly.pdbx_seq_one_letter_code
_entity_poly.pdbx_strand_id
1 'polypeptide(L)' 'MVTGEFDYFMLLRTKDSQSFNRLHAEQLLYLPGVRQIRSFMGLRQVLSTTHLPI' A
#
# COMPACT_ATOMS: atom_id res chain seq x y z
N MET A 1 -11.11 4.75 8.94
CA MET A 1 -11.73 5.29 7.72
C MET A 1 -11.73 4.18 6.68
N VAL A 2 -12.77 3.37 6.61
CA VAL A 2 -13.01 2.44 5.49
C VAL A 2 -14.51 2.46 5.23
N THR A 3 -14.95 3.53 4.58
CA THR A 3 -16.29 3.67 4.02
C THR A 3 -16.11 4.31 2.65
N GLY A 4 -16.02 3.47 1.61
CA GLY A 4 -16.22 3.85 0.21
C GLY A 4 -15.17 4.73 -0.48
N GLU A 5 -14.09 5.15 0.18
CA GLU A 5 -13.09 6.03 -0.48
C GLU A 5 -12.13 5.26 -1.41
N PHE A 6 -11.90 3.97 -1.16
CA PHE A 6 -10.93 3.16 -1.90
C PHE A 6 -11.58 1.93 -2.53
N ASP A 7 -11.36 1.73 -3.83
CA ASP A 7 -11.81 0.54 -4.57
C ASP A 7 -10.90 -0.67 -4.30
N TYR A 8 -9.62 -0.42 -3.97
CA TYR A 8 -8.60 -1.45 -3.75
C TYR A 8 -7.66 -1.10 -2.60
N PHE A 9 -7.14 -2.13 -1.94
CA PHE A 9 -6.07 -2.03 -0.96
C PHE A 9 -4.88 -2.88 -1.41
N MET A 10 -3.68 -2.36 -1.19
CA MET A 10 -2.43 -3.05 -1.45
C MET A 10 -1.51 -2.92 -0.24
N LEU A 11 -0.94 -4.04 0.20
CA LEU A 11 0.09 -4.06 1.23
C LEU A 11 1.46 -4.20 0.57
N LEU A 12 2.33 -3.21 0.75
CA LEU A 12 3.68 -3.19 0.19
C LEU A 12 4.73 -3.17 1.29
N ARG A 13 5.83 -3.88 1.07
CA ARG A 13 7.03 -3.81 1.90
C ARG A 13 8.20 -3.37 1.05
N THR A 14 8.74 -2.21 1.36
CA THR A 14 9.96 -1.68 0.74
C THR A 14 11.05 -1.55 1.78
N LYS A 15 12.31 -1.63 1.35
CA LYS A 15 13.46 -1.51 2.24
C LYS A 15 13.49 -0.15 2.96
N ASP A 16 13.17 0.90 2.21
CA ASP A 16 13.21 2.29 2.67
C ASP A 16 12.25 3.16 1.84
N SER A 17 12.19 4.46 2.17
CA SER A 17 11.35 5.42 1.47
C SER A 17 11.80 5.67 0.04
N GLN A 18 13.09 5.56 -0.28
CA GLN A 18 13.58 5.78 -1.65
C GLN A 18 13.13 4.64 -2.58
N SER A 19 13.18 3.41 -2.06
CA SER A 19 12.68 2.21 -2.72
C SER A 19 11.17 2.31 -2.96
N PHE A 20 10.43 2.84 -1.99
CA PHE A 20 9.01 3.15 -2.17
C PHE A 20 8.78 4.20 -3.26
N ASN A 21 9.51 5.32 -3.22
CA ASN A 21 9.33 6.41 -4.19
C ASN A 21 9.60 5.93 -5.62
N ARG A 22 10.61 5.07 -5.81
CA ARG A 22 10.90 4.44 -7.10
C ARG A 22 9.73 3.57 -7.57
N LEU A 23 9.27 2.65 -6.73
CA LEU A 23 8.12 1.78 -7.05
C LEU A 23 6.84 2.59 -7.32
N HIS A 24 6.63 3.65 -6.56
CA HIS A 24 5.49 4.55 -6.73
C HIS A 24 5.53 5.27 -8.09
N ALA A 25 6.67 5.83 -8.46
CA ALA A 25 6.84 6.58 -9.69
C ALA A 25 6.91 5.70 -10.95
N GLU A 26 7.54 4.53 -10.86
CA GLU A 26 7.78 3.66 -12.02
C GLU A 26 6.62 2.70 -12.30
N GLN A 27 5.88 2.27 -11.27
CA GLN A 27 4.86 1.23 -11.43
C GLN A 27 3.49 1.72 -11.01
N LEU A 28 3.36 2.25 -9.79
CA LEU A 28 2.04 2.59 -9.24
C LEU A 28 1.37 3.72 -10.02
N LEU A 29 2.12 4.75 -10.41
CA LEU A 29 1.59 5.89 -11.17
C LEU A 29 0.94 5.49 -12.51
N TYR A 30 1.38 4.38 -13.11
CA TYR A 30 0.93 3.93 -14.44
C TYR A 30 -0.07 2.77 -14.38
N LEU A 31 -0.61 2.45 -13.20
CA LEU A 31 -1.58 1.37 -13.10
C LEU A 31 -2.84 1.70 -13.92
N PRO A 32 -3.21 0.87 -14.90
CA PRO A 32 -4.36 1.13 -15.75
C PRO A 32 -5.64 1.08 -14.93
N GLY A 33 -6.54 2.04 -15.16
CA GLY A 33 -7.82 2.14 -14.44
C GLY A 33 -7.70 2.69 -13.01
N VAL A 34 -6.52 3.12 -12.57
CA VAL A 34 -6.34 3.71 -11.24
C VAL A 34 -6.45 5.24 -11.32
N ARG A 35 -7.52 5.78 -10.72
CA ARG A 35 -7.78 7.23 -10.71
C ARG A 35 -6.86 8.00 -9.77
N GLN A 36 -6.57 7.43 -8.60
CA GLN A 36 -5.74 8.07 -7.59
C GLN A 36 -5.10 7.01 -6.69
N ILE A 37 -3.85 7.26 -6.30
CA ILE A 37 -3.15 6.45 -5.31
C ILE A 37 -2.89 7.29 -4.08
N ARG A 38 -3.28 6.77 -2.92
CA ARG A 38 -2.92 7.32 -1.60
C ARG A 38 -2.15 6.27 -0.84
N SER A 39 -0.98 6.64 -0.35
CA SER A 39 -0.08 5.71 0.33
C SER A 39 0.01 6.05 1.80
N PHE A 40 -0.05 5.03 2.65
CA PHE A 40 0.00 5.15 4.10
C PHE A 40 1.23 4.43 4.62
N MET A 41 2.10 5.15 5.34
CA MET A 41 3.33 4.58 5.88
C MET A 41 3.09 4.03 7.28
N GLY A 42 3.35 2.73 7.46
CA GLY A 42 3.32 2.10 8.77
C GLY A 42 4.52 2.54 9.60
N LEU A 43 4.28 3.27 10.70
CA LEU A 43 5.35 3.70 11.61
C LEU A 43 5.86 2.57 12.51
N ARG A 44 4.94 1.71 12.98
CA ARG A 44 5.23 0.54 13.80
C ARG A 44 4.32 -0.61 13.40
N GLN A 45 4.90 -1.78 13.13
CA GLN A 45 4.16 -3.01 12.90
C GLN A 45 3.94 -3.72 14.24
N VAL A 46 2.70 -3.77 14.71
CA VAL A 46 2.34 -4.45 15.98
C VAL A 46 2.12 -5.95 15.76
N LEU A 47 1.46 -6.31 14.67
CA LEU A 47 1.20 -7.69 14.26
C LEU A 47 1.29 -7.79 12.74
N SER A 48 1.85 -8.89 12.24
CA SER A 48 1.76 -9.25 10.83
C SER A 48 1.61 -10.76 10.73
N THR A 49 0.38 -11.17 10.46
CA THR A 49 0.05 -12.56 10.21
C THR A 49 -1.07 -12.61 9.18
N THR A 50 -1.01 -13.61 8.31
CA THR A 50 -2.12 -13.99 7.43
C THR A 50 -2.84 -15.24 7.96
N HIS A 51 -2.38 -15.81 9.08
CA HIS A 51 -3.03 -16.96 9.71
C HIS A 51 -4.38 -16.53 10.26
N LEU A 52 -5.41 -17.32 9.96
CA LEU A 52 -6.74 -17.14 10.53
C LEU A 52 -6.74 -17.63 11.98
N PRO A 53 -7.42 -16.91 12.90
CA PRO A 53 -7.63 -17.39 14.26
C PRO A 53 -8.74 -18.45 14.24
N ILE A 54 -8.37 -19.70 13.97
CA ILE A 54 -9.25 -20.87 13.99
C ILE A 54 -8.73 -21.92 14.97
#